data_AF-A0A1R3VEN5-F1
#
_entry.id   AF-A0A1R3VEN5-F1
#
_cell.length_a   1.000
_cell.length_b   1.000
_cell.length_c   1.000
_cell.angle_alpha   90.00
_cell.angle_beta   90.00
_cell.angle_gamma   90.00
#
_symmetry.space_group_name_H-M   'P 1'
#
loop_
_entity.id
_entity.type
_entity.pdbx_description
1 polymer ?
#
loop_
_entity_poly.entity_id
_entity_poly.type
_entity_poly.pdbx_seq_one_letter_code
_entity_poly.pdbx_strand_id
1 'polypeptide(L)'
;MSQRKDLTIDEVVKDPMIRMLMQADRVDPHAFETMLRSLADAQGRSRKAPPRFLEDPGQSRSRRMSRLAKAFGQARASGEACVSW
;
A
#
# COMPACT_ATOMS: atom_id res chain seq x y z
N MET A 1 -2.65 -25.43 -12.85
CA MET A 1 -2.17 -24.24 -12.12
C MET A 1 -0.75 -24.53 -11.66
N SER A 2 0.28 -23.96 -12.31
CA SER A 2 1.66 -24.16 -11.86
C SER A 2 1.84 -23.38 -10.55
N GLN A 3 2.10 -24.07 -9.44
CA GLN A 3 2.46 -23.41 -8.19
C GLN A 3 3.78 -22.69 -8.43
N ARG A 4 3.73 -21.36 -8.53
CA ARG A 4 4.95 -20.56 -8.57
C ARG A 4 5.61 -20.74 -7.22
N LYS A 5 6.80 -21.37 -7.22
CA LYS A 5 7.60 -21.52 -6.03
C LYS A 5 8.19 -20.15 -5.72
N ASP A 6 7.70 -19.52 -4.66
CA ASP A 6 8.25 -18.25 -4.20
C ASP A 6 9.69 -18.45 -3.74
N LEU A 7 10.53 -17.47 -4.05
CA LEU A 7 11.93 -17.46 -3.63
C LEU A 7 12.01 -17.17 -2.13
N THR A 8 12.88 -17.91 -1.44
CA THR A 8 13.28 -17.60 -0.07
C THR A 8 14.13 -16.32 -0.03
N ILE A 9 14.26 -15.69 1.14
CA ILE A 9 15.09 -14.48 1.32
C ILE A 9 16.54 -14.75 0.84
N ASP A 10 17.08 -15.93 1.18
CA ASP A 10 18.45 -16.31 0.80
C ASP A 10 18.60 -16.49 -0.72
N GLU A 11 17.57 -17.02 -1.39
CA GLU A 11 17.55 -17.17 -2.84
C GLU A 11 17.43 -15.80 -3.53
N VAL A 12 16.58 -14.91 -3.03
CA VAL A 12 16.42 -13.53 -3.55
C VAL A 12 17.73 -12.76 -3.52
N VAL A 13 18.48 -12.83 -2.41
CA VAL A 13 19.74 -12.09 -2.24
C VAL A 13 20.88 -12.68 -3.09
N LYS A 14 20.75 -13.95 -3.51
CA LYS A 14 21.71 -14.63 -4.39
C LYS A 14 21.29 -14.64 -5.86
N ASP A 15 20.05 -14.23 -6.16
CA ASP A 15 19.55 -14.22 -7.53
C ASP A 15 20.35 -13.22 -8.39
N PRO A 16 20.93 -13.66 -9.53
CA PRO A 16 21.76 -12.80 -10.36
C PRO A 16 21.03 -11.59 -10.91
N MET A 17 19.77 -11.75 -11.32
CA MET A 17 18.96 -10.68 -11.89
C MET A 17 18.63 -9.63 -10.82
N ILE A 18 18.27 -10.07 -9.62
CA ILE A 18 18.02 -9.17 -8.49
C ILE A 18 19.29 -8.42 -8.11
N ARG A 19 20.45 -9.08 -8.03
CA ARG A 19 21.73 -8.41 -7.77
C ARG A 19 22.08 -7.35 -8.82
N MET A 20 21.84 -7.63 -10.10
CA MET A 20 22.05 -6.65 -11.16
C MET A 20 21.17 -5.40 -10.95
N LEU A 21 19.90 -5.57 -10.58
CA LEU A 21 18.99 -4.45 -10.28
C LEU A 21 19.45 -3.67 -9.05
N MET A 22 19.82 -4.36 -7.97
CA MET A 22 20.33 -3.71 -6.76
C MET A 22 21.57 -2.87 -7.05
N GLN A 23 22.49 -3.38 -7.88
CA GLN A 23 23.67 -2.64 -8.29
C GLN A 23 23.32 -1.38 -9.10
N ALA A 24 22.37 -1.49 -10.04
CA ALA A 24 21.90 -0.35 -10.83
C ALA A 24 21.31 0.76 -9.94
N ASP A 25 20.59 0.37 -8.89
CA ASP A 25 19.94 1.27 -7.94
C ASP A 25 20.81 1.63 -6.72
N ARG A 26 22.07 1.16 -6.67
CA ARG A 26 23.02 1.36 -5.56
C ARG A 26 22.49 0.87 -4.20
N VAL A 27 21.73 -0.21 -4.20
CA VAL A 27 21.21 -0.88 -3.01
C VAL A 27 22.27 -1.85 -2.47
N ASP A 28 22.57 -1.76 -1.17
CA ASP A 28 23.43 -2.72 -0.48
C ASP A 28 22.70 -4.06 -0.25
N PRO A 29 23.24 -5.20 -0.74
CA PRO A 29 22.67 -6.53 -0.51
C PRO A 29 22.44 -6.88 0.95
N HIS A 30 23.36 -6.51 1.84
CA HIS A 30 23.25 -6.85 3.26
C HIS A 30 22.16 -6.03 3.97
N ALA A 31 22.07 -4.73 3.67
CA ALA A 31 20.99 -3.89 4.17
C ALA A 31 19.61 -4.38 3.69
N PHE A 32 19.49 -4.78 2.43
CA PHE A 32 18.25 -5.32 1.88
C PHE A 32 17.84 -6.65 2.53
N GLU A 33 18.79 -7.58 2.71
CA GLU A 33 18.54 -8.82 3.43
C GLU A 33 18.05 -8.55 4.87
N THR A 34 18.71 -7.65 5.57
CA THR A 34 18.34 -7.25 6.95
C THR A 34 16.93 -6.69 7.01
N MET A 35 16.55 -5.85 6.03
CA MET A 35 15.19 -5.32 5.90
C MET A 35 14.16 -6.43 5.69
N LEU A 36 14.43 -7.38 4.78
CA LEU A 36 13.53 -8.51 4.52
C LEU A 36 13.35 -9.40 5.75
N ARG A 37 14.43 -9.68 6.48
CA ARG A 37 14.37 -10.46 7.73
C ARG A 37 13.58 -9.73 8.81
N SER A 38 13.82 -8.43 9.01
CA SER A 38 13.04 -7.60 9.94
C SER A 38 11.55 -7.60 9.60
N LEU A 39 11.20 -7.55 8.31
CA LEU A 39 9.82 -7.58 7.84
C LEU A 39 9.18 -8.96 8.08
N ALA A 40 9.92 -10.04 7.82
CA ALA A 40 9.47 -11.41 8.11
C ALA A 40 9.23 -11.62 9.61
N ASP A 41 10.12 -11.10 10.47
CA ASP A 41 9.97 -11.16 11.92
C ASP A 41 8.76 -10.38 12.41
N ALA A 42 8.52 -9.19 11.86
CA ALA A 42 7.34 -8.38 12.17
C ALA A 42 6.04 -9.10 11.78
N GLN A 43 6.02 -9.76 10.61
CA GLN A 43 4.88 -10.55 10.16
C GLN A 43 4.67 -11.82 10.99
N GLY A 44 5.74 -12.51 11.37
CA GLY A 44 5.70 -13.69 12.25
C GLY A 44 5.12 -13.36 13.63
N ARG A 45 5.45 -12.19 14.18
CA ARG A 45 4.87 -11.67 15.43
C ARG A 45 3.42 -11.20 15.24
N SER A 46 3.09 -10.69 14.06
CA SER A 46 1.74 -10.24 13.70
C SER A 46 0.76 -11.37 13.40
N ARG A 47 1.19 -12.64 13.25
CA ARG A 47 0.32 -13.78 12.89
C ARG A 47 -0.80 -14.11 13.90
N LYS A 48 -0.95 -13.34 14.99
CA LYS A 48 -2.20 -13.27 15.80
C LYS A 48 -3.28 -12.38 15.19
N ALA A 49 -2.99 -11.63 14.13
CA ALA A 49 -3.94 -10.83 13.37
C ALA A 49 -3.66 -10.98 11.87
N PRO A 50 -4.67 -11.23 11.03
CA PRO A 50 -4.46 -11.45 9.60
C PRO A 50 -3.89 -10.18 8.94
N PRO A 51 -3.01 -10.33 7.94
CA PRO A 51 -2.41 -9.19 7.27
C PRO A 51 -3.48 -8.47 6.43
N ARG A 52 -3.75 -7.20 6.78
CA ARG A 52 -4.66 -6.28 6.06
C ARG A 52 -4.17 -5.85 4.67
N PHE A 53 -3.16 -6.53 4.13
CA PHE A 53 -2.53 -6.16 2.86
C PHE A 53 -3.33 -6.65 1.64
N LEU A 54 -4.40 -7.42 1.85
CA LEU A 54 -5.35 -7.83 0.81
C LEU A 54 -6.70 -7.10 0.91
N GLU A 55 -6.76 -5.95 1.60
CA GLU A 55 -7.93 -5.08 1.54
C GLU A 55 -7.75 -4.10 0.38
N ASP A 56 -8.47 -4.41 -0.71
CA ASP A 56 -8.72 -3.52 -1.83
C ASP A 56 -8.88 -2.05 -1.36
N PRO A 57 -8.00 -1.12 -1.79
CA PRO A 57 -8.07 0.28 -1.38
C PRO A 57 -9.33 1.00 -1.89
N GLY A 58 -10.18 0.34 -2.69
CA GLY A 58 -11.41 0.89 -3.26
C GLY A 58 -12.57 1.10 -2.29
N GLN A 59 -12.67 0.37 -1.17
CA GLN A 59 -13.93 0.35 -0.39
C GLN A 59 -13.93 1.19 0.89
N SER A 60 -12.78 1.46 1.50
CA SER A 60 -12.72 2.21 2.77
C SER A 60 -12.72 3.74 2.57
N ARG A 61 -12.27 4.23 1.40
CA ARG A 61 -12.18 5.67 1.12
C ARG A 61 -13.55 6.33 0.91
N SER A 62 -14.56 5.58 0.47
CA SER A 62 -15.91 6.10 0.19
C SER A 62 -16.69 6.52 1.46
N ARG A 63 -16.47 5.86 2.60
CA ARG A 63 -17.23 6.15 3.84
C ARG A 63 -16.73 7.35 4.66
N ARG A 64 -15.52 7.86 4.41
CA ARG A 64 -14.99 9.05 5.13
C ARG A 64 -15.34 10.37 4.46
N MET A 65 -15.62 10.39 3.15
CA MET A 65 -15.97 11.63 2.43
C MET A 65 -17.44 12.04 2.58
N SER A 66 -18.33 11.12 2.98
CA SER A 66 -19.75 11.38 3.18
C SER A 66 -20.08 12.19 4.45
N ARG A 67 -19.12 12.40 5.36
CA ARG A 67 -19.31 13.23 6.57
C ARG A 67 -18.90 14.69 6.40
N LEU A 68 -18.01 15.01 5.46
CA LEU A 68 -17.57 16.39 5.22
C LEU A 68 -18.49 17.15 4.24
N ALA A 69 -19.22 16.45 3.36
CA ALA A 69 -20.15 17.09 2.42
C ALA A 69 -21.38 17.72 3.10
N LYS A 70 -21.75 17.28 4.31
CA LYS A 70 -22.86 17.88 5.08
C LYS A 70 -22.53 19.24 5.70
N ALA A 71 -21.26 19.62 5.79
CA ALA A 71 -20.86 20.88 6.42
C ALA A 71 -20.72 22.07 5.45
N PHE A 72 -20.75 21.84 4.13
CA PHE A 72 -20.62 22.90 3.13
C PHE A 72 -21.94 23.24 2.39
N GLY A 73 -23.02 22.51 2.64
CA GLY A 73 -24.32 22.71 1.97
C GLY A 73 -25.26 23.72 2.63
N GLN A 74 -24.88 24.34 3.75
CA GLN A 74 -25.81 25.16 4.56
C GLN A 74 -25.35 26.62 4.72
N ALA A 75 -24.70 27.17 3.68
CA ALA A 75 -24.28 28.57 3.64
C ALA A 75 -24.59 29.27 2.30
N ARG A 76 -25.68 28.91 1.63
CA ARG A 76 -26.21 29.73 0.52
C ARG A 76 -27.74 29.67 0.43
N ALA A 77 -28.37 30.18 1.47
CA ALA A 77 -29.78 30.57 1.44
C ALA A 77 -29.86 32.09 1.69
N SER A 78 -29.41 32.87 0.71
CA SER A 78 -29.78 34.29 0.54
C SER A 78 -29.14 34.82 -0.73
N GLY A 79 -29.94 35.32 -1.68
CA GLY A 79 -29.46 36.19 -2.76
C GLY A 79 -29.63 35.64 -4.17
N GLU A 80 -30.87 35.76 -4.66
CA GLU A 80 -31.23 36.37 -5.94
C GLU A 80 -30.81 35.79 -7.31
N ALA A 81 -31.79 35.93 -8.20
CA ALA A 81 -31.71 36.17 -9.64
C ALA A 81 -31.40 34.98 -10.58
N CYS A 82 -32.52 34.40 -11.02
CA CYS A 82 -32.80 33.90 -12.36
C CYS A 82 -32.03 34.66 -13.48
N VAL A 83 -31.25 33.94 -14.30
CA VAL A 83 -31.10 34.21 -15.74
C VAL A 83 -30.88 32.89 -16.48
N SER A 84 -31.73 32.67 -17.48
CA SER A 84 -31.75 31.58 -18.46
C SER A 84 -30.80 31.84 -19.64
N TRP A 85 -30.09 30.82 -20.11
CA TRP A 85 -29.79 30.55 -21.52
C TRP A 85 -29.72 29.03 -21.73
#